data_AF-A0A9D7FNR7-F1
#
_entry.id   AF-A0A9D7FNR7-F1
#
_cell.length_a   1.000
_cell.length_b   1.000
_cell.length_c   1.000
_cell.angle_alpha   90.00
_cell.angle_beta   90.00
_cell.angle_gamma   90.00
#
_symmetry.space_group_name_H-M   'P 1'
#
loop_
_entity.id
_entity.type
_entity.pdbx_description
1 polymer ?
#
loop_
_entity_poly.entity_id
_entity_poly.type
_entity_poly.pdbx_seq_one_letter_code
_entity_poly.pdbx_strand_id
1 'polypeptide(L)'
;MKALYLAGAFGNYISRESARRIGLIEFPIDKVRPAGNTALLGAKMALFQPDIDGELFPRILERMEHMSLSADPHFMDTYVEEMVFPKG
;
A
#
# COMPACT_ATOMS: atom_id res chain seq x y z
N MET A 1 11.06 -8.88 2.36
CA MET A 1 10.82 -7.49 1.89
C MET A 1 11.75 -6.51 2.59
N LYS A 2 12.17 -5.42 1.92
CA LYS A 2 13.11 -4.42 2.47
C LYS A 2 12.43 -3.31 3.27
N ALA A 3 11.24 -2.86 2.85
CA ALA A 3 10.44 -1.84 3.52
C ALA A 3 8.96 -1.96 3.09
N LEU A 4 8.05 -1.41 3.90
CA LEU A 4 6.63 -1.22 3.59
C LEU A 4 6.34 0.29 3.52
N TYR A 5 5.74 0.76 2.42
CA TYR A 5 5.38 2.16 2.24
C TYR A 5 3.87 2.35 2.37
N LEU A 6 3.44 3.24 3.28
CA LEU A 6 2.03 3.55 3.52
C LEU A 6 1.65 4.86 2.84
N ALA A 7 0.89 4.75 1.77
CA ALA A 7 0.30 5.89 1.06
C ALA A 7 -1.13 6.18 1.53
N GLY A 8 -1.64 7.36 1.18
CA GLY A 8 -2.98 7.83 1.52
C GLY A 8 -3.01 8.72 2.77
N ALA A 9 -4.19 9.24 3.09
CA ALA A 9 -4.39 10.17 4.22
C ALA A 9 -3.93 9.59 5.57
N PHE A 10 -4.03 8.26 5.71
CA PHE A 10 -3.52 7.52 6.87
C PHE A 10 -2.01 7.58 7.01
N GLY A 11 -1.25 7.68 5.91
CA GLY A 11 0.21 7.55 5.91
C GLY A 11 0.93 8.51 6.84
N ASN A 12 0.42 9.74 7.02
CA ASN A 12 1.07 10.75 7.87
C ASN A 12 0.69 10.67 9.36
N TYR A 13 -0.43 10.02 9.70
CA TYR A 13 -1.02 10.11 11.05
C TYR A 13 -1.31 8.76 11.70
N ILE A 14 -1.18 7.65 10.97
CA ILE A 14 -1.41 6.32 11.53
C ILE A 14 -0.29 5.95 12.51
N SER A 15 -0.65 5.58 13.74
CA SER A 15 0.29 4.93 14.66
C SER A 15 0.60 3.54 14.12
N ARG A 16 1.85 3.32 13.72
CA ARG A 16 2.35 2.03 13.20
C ARG A 16 2.24 0.93 14.26
N GLU A 17 2.49 1.29 15.51
CA GLU A 17 2.34 0.42 16.68
C GLU A 17 0.89 -0.02 16.86
N SER A 18 -0.04 0.91 16.70
CA SER A 18 -1.47 0.60 16.79
C SER A 18 -1.96 -0.22 15.61
N ALA A 19 -1.54 0.12 14.38
CA ALA A 19 -1.85 -0.66 13.18
C ALA A 19 -1.37 -2.12 13.31
N ARG A 20 -0.15 -2.35 13.83
CA ARG A 20 0.34 -3.70 14.11
C ARG A 20 -0.47 -4.39 15.20
N ARG A 21 -0.75 -3.69 16.32
CA ARG A 21 -1.48 -4.25 17.46
C ARG A 21 -2.87 -4.75 17.09
N ILE A 22 -3.56 -4.08 16.17
CA ILE A 22 -4.90 -4.47 15.72
C ILE A 22 -4.90 -5.41 14.51
N GLY A 23 -3.74 -5.89 14.05
CA GLY A 23 -3.66 -6.80 12.89
C GLY A 23 -3.79 -6.13 11.52
N LEU A 24 -3.87 -4.79 11.45
CA LEU A 24 -3.97 -4.08 10.16
C LEU A 24 -2.68 -4.24 9.32
N ILE A 25 -1.53 -4.33 9.98
CA ILE A 25 -0.23 -4.46 9.31
C ILE A 25 0.65 -5.45 10.09
N GLU A 26 0.93 -6.61 9.49
CA GLU A 26 1.89 -7.57 10.01
C GLU A 26 3.29 -7.35 9.42
N PHE A 27 3.97 -6.27 9.84
CA PHE A 27 5.31 -5.92 9.34
C PHE A 27 6.19 -5.30 10.43
N PRO A 28 7.54 -5.46 10.39
CA PRO A 28 8.44 -4.80 11.32
C PRO A 28 8.28 -3.28 11.28
N ILE A 29 7.93 -2.68 12.42
CA ILE A 29 7.55 -1.26 12.53
C ILE A 29 8.69 -0.33 12.06
N ASP A 30 9.93 -0.70 12.34
CA ASP A 30 11.15 0.01 11.93
C ASP A 30 11.32 0.07 10.40
N LYS A 31 10.61 -0.79 9.66
CA LYS A 31 10.63 -0.86 8.19
C LYS A 31 9.37 -0.28 7.54
N VAL A 32 8.40 0.18 8.33
CA VAL A 32 7.18 0.84 7.84
C VAL A 32 7.45 2.34 7.69
N ARG A 33 7.30 2.85 6.47
CA ARG A 33 7.57 4.24 6.09
C ARG A 33 6.32 4.94 5.56
N PRO A 34 6.04 6.17 6.01
CA PRO A 34 4.98 6.98 5.41
C PRO A 34 5.39 7.42 4.00
N ALA A 35 4.43 7.40 3.06
CA ALA A 35 4.60 7.91 1.69
C ALA A 35 3.67 9.08 1.37
N GLY A 36 2.74 9.43 2.27
CA GLY A 36 1.80 10.53 2.10
C GLY A 36 0.80 10.28 0.97
N ASN A 37 0.25 11.36 0.40
CA ASN A 37 -0.67 11.26 -0.74
C ASN A 37 0.11 11.08 -2.05
N THR A 38 0.46 9.83 -2.35
CA THR A 38 1.23 9.46 -3.56
C THR A 38 0.45 9.68 -4.85
N ALA A 39 -0.89 9.60 -4.82
CA ALA A 39 -1.72 9.91 -5.99
C ALA A 39 -1.59 11.39 -6.38
N LEU A 40 -1.65 12.30 -5.41
CA LEU A 40 -1.43 13.73 -5.65
C LEU A 40 0.01 14.03 -6.08
N LEU A 41 1.00 13.33 -5.51
CA LEU A 41 2.39 13.47 -5.94
C LEU A 41 2.56 13.02 -7.41
N GLY A 42 2.00 11.87 -7.79
CA GLY A 42 2.01 11.38 -9.16
C GLY A 42 1.32 12.34 -10.12
N ALA A 43 0.18 12.91 -9.74
CA ALA A 43 -0.51 13.92 -10.54
C ALA A 43 0.33 15.19 -10.74
N LYS A 44 1.06 15.64 -9.72
CA LYS A 44 2.00 16.77 -9.84
C LYS A 44 3.19 16.43 -10.75
N MET A 45 3.71 15.21 -10.68
CA MET A 45 4.78 14.75 -11.56
C MET A 45 4.31 14.77 -13.01
N ALA A 46 3.13 14.22 -13.31
CA ALA A 46 2.54 14.27 -14.65
C ALA A 46 2.38 15.70 -15.17
N LEU A 47 1.89 16.61 -14.31
CA LEU A 47 1.64 17.99 -14.70
C LEU A 47 2.92 18.81 -14.96
N PHE A 48 3.97 18.59 -14.16
CA PHE A 48 5.17 19.45 -14.17
C PHE A 48 6.43 18.79 -14.73
N GLN A 49 6.41 17.49 -15.04
CA GLN A 49 7.56 16.72 -15.54
C GLN A 49 7.18 15.97 -16.83
N PRO A 50 7.14 16.67 -17.98
CA PRO A 50 6.62 16.10 -19.23
C PRO A 50 7.36 14.86 -19.73
N ASP A 51 8.64 14.70 -19.38
CA ASP A 51 9.45 13.54 -19.77
C ASP A 51 9.11 12.26 -18.97
N ILE A 52 8.42 12.39 -17.83
CA ILE A 52 8.05 11.24 -16.98
C ILE A 52 6.88 10.45 -17.57
N ASP A 53 5.94 11.14 -18.19
CA ASP A 53 4.73 10.54 -18.76
C ASP A 53 5.06 9.58 -19.91
N GLY A 54 6.08 9.89 -20.70
CA GLY A 54 6.49 9.10 -21.88
C GLY A 54 7.30 7.84 -21.56
N GLU A 55 7.98 7.79 -20.41
CA GLU A 55 8.89 6.68 -20.09
C GLU A 55 8.56 5.97 -18.78
N LEU A 56 8.40 6.69 -17.67
CA LEU A 56 8.32 6.08 -16.35
C LEU A 56 6.97 5.39 -16.14
N PHE A 57 5.86 6.08 -16.43
CA PHE A 57 4.53 5.52 -16.20
C PHE A 57 4.23 4.29 -17.07
N PRO A 58 4.51 4.28 -18.38
CA PRO A 58 4.36 3.08 -19.20
C PRO A 58 5.17 1.89 -18.64
N ARG A 59 6.44 2.12 -18.27
CA ARG A 59 7.29 1.07 -17.69
C ARG A 59 6.80 0.54 -16.34
N ILE A 60 6.14 1.36 -15.54
CA ILE A 60 5.50 0.92 -14.29
C ILE A 60 4.25 0.07 -14.61
N LEU A 61 3.42 0.54 -15.55
CA LEU A 61 2.20 -0.15 -15.96
C LEU A 61 2.50 -1.53 -16.56
N GLU A 62 3.54 -1.66 -17.38
CA GLU A 62 4.00 -2.94 -17.95
C GLU A 62 4.40 -3.97 -16.89
N ARG A 63 4.75 -3.53 -15.69
CA ARG A 63 5.15 -4.39 -14.57
C ARG A 63 4.03 -4.64 -13.57
N MET A 64 2.86 -4.04 -13.77
CA MET A 64 1.73 -4.13 -12.85
C MET A 64 0.72 -5.14 -13.39
N GLU A 65 0.30 -6.05 -12.51
CA GLU A 65 -0.76 -7.00 -12.80
C GLU A 65 -1.91 -6.75 -11.82
N HIS A 66 -3.14 -6.72 -12.34
CA HIS A 66 -4.33 -6.62 -11.52
C HIS A 66 -4.77 -8.01 -11.06
N MET A 67 -4.66 -8.28 -9.76
CA MET A 67 -5.16 -9.51 -9.15
C MET A 67 -6.55 -9.27 -8.54
N SER A 68 -7.56 -9.98 -9.02
CA SER A 68 -8.93 -9.87 -8.51
C SER A 68 -9.11 -10.77 -7.29
N LEU A 69 -9.18 -10.17 -6.09
CA LEU A 69 -9.40 -10.90 -4.85
C LEU A 69 -10.78 -11.58 -4.80
N SER A 70 -11.79 -11.04 -5.48
CA SER A 70 -13.12 -11.67 -5.55
C SER A 70 -13.13 -12.95 -6.41
N ALA A 71 -12.13 -13.14 -7.25
CA ALA A 71 -11.96 -14.35 -8.06
C ALA A 71 -11.11 -15.42 -7.34
N ASP A 72 -10.45 -15.07 -6.24
CA ASP A 72 -9.71 -16.02 -5.42
C ASP A 72 -10.67 -16.70 -4.43
N PRO A 73 -10.91 -18.02 -4.55
CA PRO A 73 -11.81 -18.73 -3.65
C PRO A 73 -11.35 -18.71 -2.18
N HIS A 74 -10.07 -18.47 -1.89
CA HIS A 74 -9.54 -18.45 -0.52
C HIS A 74 -9.65 -17.07 0.15
N PHE A 75 -9.90 -16.00 -0.61
CA PHE A 75 -9.88 -14.64 -0.06
C PHE A 75 -10.91 -14.47 1.06
N MET A 76 -12.10 -15.04 0.90
CA MET A 76 -13.16 -14.93 1.92
C MET A 76 -12.79 -15.64 3.21
N ASP A 77 -12.14 -16.79 3.13
CA ASP A 77 -11.68 -17.54 4.31
C ASP A 77 -10.61 -16.72 5.04
N THR A 78 -9.59 -16.23 4.33
CA THR A 78 -8.56 -15.35 4.91
C THR A 78 -9.15 -14.08 5.51
N TYR A 79 -10.11 -13.43 4.84
CA TYR A 79 -10.75 -12.23 5.36
C TYR A 79 -11.50 -12.47 6.68
N VAL A 80 -12.19 -13.61 6.80
CA VAL A 80 -12.90 -13.98 8.04
C VAL A 80 -11.91 -14.34 9.15
N GLU A 81 -10.84 -15.07 8.82
CA GLU A 81 -9.77 -15.41 9.77
C GLU A 81 -9.08 -14.16 10.35
N GLU A 82 -8.84 -13.15 9.50
CA GLU A 82 -8.16 -11.89 9.86
C GLU A 82 -9.11 -10.81 10.42
N MET A 83 -10.39 -11.13 10.64
CA MET A 83 -11.37 -10.17 11.19
C MET A 83 -11.20 -9.96 12.71
N VAL A 84 -10.61 -10.93 13.40
CA VAL A 84 -10.37 -10.89 14.85
C VAL A 84 -9.04 -10.21 15.14
N PHE A 85 -8.95 -9.42 16.20
CA PHE A 85 -7.66 -8.83 16.60
C PHE A 85 -6.64 -9.91 16.98
N PRO A 86 -5.35 -9.73 16.61
CA PRO A 86 -4.29 -10.64 17.01
C PRO A 86 -4.23 -10.81 18.52
N LYS A 87 -3.99 -12.03 18.98
CA LYS A 87 -3.65 -12.27 20.39
C LYS A 87 -2.24 -11.73 20.61
N GLY A 88 -2.13 -10.79 21.55
CA GLY A 88 -0.92 -9.98 21.79
C GLY A 88 0.34 -10.79 22.08
#